data_AF-A0A0H2SJW0-F1
#
_entry.id   AF-A0A0H2SJW0-F1
#
_cell.length_a   1.000
_cell.length_b   1.000
_cell.length_c   1.000
_cell.angle_alpha   90.00
_cell.angle_beta   90.00
_cell.angle_gamma   90.00
#
_symmetry.space_group_name_H-M   'P 1'
#
loop_
_entity.id
_entity.type
_entity.pdbx_description
1 polymer ?
#
loop_
_entity_poly.entity_id
_entity_poly.type
_entity_poly.pdbx_seq_one_letter_code
_entity_poly.pdbx_strand_id
1 'polypeptide(L)' 'MKKLRESEGLTQKDLAKKIGVTYQTIGHWETGRRKPTFDKLIKLAKILEISVDELIK' A
#
# COMPACT_ATOMS: atom_id res chain seq x y z
N MET A 1 0.00 5.25 5.02
CA MET A 1 -0.60 4.33 4.02
C MET A 1 -2.13 4.22 4.09
N LYS A 2 -2.76 3.86 5.22
CA LYS A 2 -4.23 3.71 5.30
C LYS A 2 -5.03 4.90 4.74
N LYS A 3 -4.68 6.12 5.14
CA LYS A 3 -5.32 7.36 4.66
C LYS A 3 -5.18 7.57 3.15
N LEU A 4 -4.03 7.23 2.58
CA LEU A 4 -3.76 7.31 1.14
C LEU A 4 -4.60 6.29 0.36
N ARG A 5 -4.70 5.05 0.87
CA ARG A 5 -5.58 4.06 0.26
C ARG A 5 -7.04 4.53 0.27
N GLU A 6 -7.47 5.16 1.37
CA GLU A 6 -8.83 5.66 1.54
C GLU A 6 -9.13 6.90 0.67
N SER A 7 -8.16 7.79 0.45
CA SER A 7 -8.33 8.92 -0.48
C SER A 7 -8.49 8.47 -1.93
N GLU A 8 -7.87 7.35 -2.29
CA GLU A 8 -8.05 6.68 -3.58
C GLU A 8 -9.35 5.86 -3.69
N GLY A 9 -10.19 5.85 -2.63
CA GLY A 9 -11.43 5.07 -2.61
C GLY A 9 -11.23 3.55 -2.66
N LEU A 10 -10.03 3.05 -2.38
CA LEU A 10 -9.70 1.63 -2.48
C LEU A 10 -9.98 0.92 -1.15
N THR A 11 -10.51 -0.30 -1.17
CA THR A 11 -10.46 -1.18 0.02
C THR A 11 -9.10 -1.87 0.13
N GLN A 12 -8.79 -2.44 1.30
CA GLN A 12 -7.57 -3.26 1.45
C GLN A 12 -7.55 -4.44 0.46
N LYS A 13 -8.70 -5.02 0.14
CA LYS A 13 -8.82 -6.11 -0.84
C LYS A 13 -8.53 -5.62 -2.26
N ASP A 14 -9.00 -4.43 -2.63
CA ASP A 14 -8.75 -3.85 -3.95
C ASP A 14 -7.27 -3.55 -4.15
N LEU A 15 -6.64 -2.92 -3.15
CA LEU A 15 -5.21 -2.63 -3.18
C LEU A 15 -4.39 -3.92 -3.22
N ALA A 16 -4.77 -4.94 -2.45
CA ALA A 16 -4.12 -6.24 -2.47
C ALA A 16 -4.19 -6.91 -3.85
N LYS A 17 -5.34 -6.84 -4.52
CA LYS A 17 -5.54 -7.37 -5.88
C LYS A 17 -4.67 -6.64 -6.90
N LYS A 18 -4.62 -5.30 -6.85
CA LYS A 18 -3.77 -4.48 -7.74
C LYS A 18 -2.29 -4.78 -7.57
N ILE A 19 -1.85 -5.07 -6.34
CA ILE A 19 -0.44 -5.32 -6.01
C ILE A 19 -0.04 -6.80 -6.20
N GLY A 20 -1.01 -7.72 -6.21
CA GLY A 20 -0.77 -9.15 -6.18
C GLY A 20 -0.21 -9.59 -4.82
N VAL A 21 -0.91 -9.27 -3.75
CA VAL A 21 -0.66 -9.76 -2.38
C VAL A 21 -1.99 -10.10 -1.71
N THR A 22 -1.93 -10.61 -0.48
CA THR A 22 -3.12 -10.86 0.31
C THR A 22 -3.60 -9.58 1.01
N TYR A 23 -4.90 -9.50 1.35
CA TYR A 23 -5.43 -8.34 2.09
C TYR A 23 -4.77 -8.20 3.47
N GLN A 24 -4.40 -9.31 4.12
CA GLN A 24 -3.67 -9.30 5.39
C GLN A 24 -2.30 -8.64 5.24
N THR A 25 -1.64 -8.82 4.10
CA THR A 25 -0.36 -8.17 3.80
C THR A 25 -0.50 -6.65 3.77
N ILE A 26 -1.57 -6.14 3.15
CA ILE A 26 -1.90 -4.71 3.17
C ILE A 26 -2.15 -4.23 4.61
N GLY A 27 -2.93 -4.97 5.40
CA GLY A 27 -3.15 -4.65 6.81
C GLY A 27 -1.87 -4.62 7.65
N HIS A 28 -0.93 -5.54 7.40
CA HIS A 28 0.38 -5.52 8.07
C HIS A 28 1.22 -4.31 7.69
N TRP A 29 1.13 -3.84 6.44
CA TRP A 29 1.81 -2.62 5.99
C TRP A 29 1.18 -1.37 6.59
N GLU A 30 -0.15 -1.30 6.66
CA GLU A 30 -0.86 -0.17 7.27
C GLU A 30 -0.63 -0.03 8.77
N THR A 31 -0.43 -1.15 9.46
CA THR A 31 -0.18 -1.19 10.91
C THR A 31 1.31 -1.17 11.26
N GLY A 32 2.20 -1.13 10.27
CA GLY A 32 3.65 -1.16 10.48
C GLY A 32 4.22 -2.49 10.97
N ARG A 33 3.39 -3.52 11.15
CA ARG A 33 3.83 -4.87 11.57
C ARG A 33 4.80 -5.52 10.58
N ARG A 34 4.69 -5.17 9.29
CA ARG A 34 5.62 -5.60 8.24
C ARG A 34 5.84 -4.45 7.27
N LYS A 35 7.03 -4.35 6.69
CA LYS A 35 7.30 -3.39 5.62
C LYS A 35 7.16 -4.05 4.24
N PRO A 36 6.69 -3.33 3.20
CA PRO A 36 6.73 -3.82 1.83
C PRO A 36 8.19 -3.94 1.36
N THR A 37 8.44 -4.82 0.40
CA THR A 37 9.73 -4.83 -0.31
C THR A 37 9.85 -3.61 -1.23
N PHE A 38 11.06 -3.30 -1.69
CA PHE A 38 11.30 -2.16 -2.58
C PHE A 38 10.42 -2.19 -3.84
N ASP A 39 10.30 -3.35 -4.49
CA ASP A 39 9.42 -3.51 -5.66
C ASP A 39 7.95 -3.23 -5.35
N LYS A 40 7.49 -3.64 -4.16
CA LYS A 40 6.12 -3.39 -3.71
C LYS A 40 5.91 -1.93 -3.33
N LEU A 41 6.92 -1.25 -2.79
CA LEU A 41 6.89 0.19 -2.54
C LEU A 41 6.75 0.97 -3.85
N ILE A 42 7.49 0.62 -4.90
CA ILE A 42 7.36 1.25 -6.22
C ILE A 42 5.95 1.04 -6.78
N LYS A 43 5.39 -0.17 -6.65
CA LYS A 43 4.00 -0.44 -7.09
C LYS A 43 2.97 0.33 -6.28
N LEU A 44 3.15 0.42 -4.96
CA LEU A 44 2.28 1.21 -4.07
C LEU A 44 2.29 2.68 -4.46
N ALA A 45 3.48 3.26 -4.64
CA ALA A 45 3.68 4.64 -5.06
C ALA A 45 2.96 4.93 -6.38
N LYS A 46 3.09 4.05 -7.38
CA LYS A 46 2.38 4.18 -8.66
C LYS A 46 0.87 4.06 -8.55
N ILE A 47 0.35 3.16 -7.71
CA ILE A 47 -1.09 2.95 -7.56
C ILE A 47 -1.75 4.08 -6.77
N LEU A 48 -1.04 4.62 -5.78
CA LEU A 48 -1.52 5.67 -4.89
C LEU A 48 -1.13 7.08 -5.40
N GLU A 49 -0.54 7.18 -6.60
CA GLU A 49 -0.07 8.41 -7.23
C GLU A 49 0.78 9.33 -6.34
N ILE A 50 1.63 8.72 -5.50
CA ILE A 50 2.53 9.43 -4.58
C ILE A 50 3.98 8.99 -4.76
N SER A 51 4.89 9.74 -4.15
CA SER A 51 6.30 9.35 -4.02
C SER A 51 6.48 8.17 -3.05
N VAL A 52 7.59 7.43 -3.19
CA VAL A 52 7.95 6.35 -2.25
C VAL A 52 8.27 6.94 -0.86
N ASP A 53 8.83 8.14 -0.82
CA ASP A 53 9.15 8.91 0.39
C ASP A 53 7.90 9.24 1.20
N GLU A 54 6.78 9.59 0.56
CA GLU A 54 5.48 9.79 1.21
C GLU A 54 4.89 8.51 1.80
N LEU A 55 5.31 7.34 1.32
CA LEU A 55 4.90 6.04 1.85
C LEU A 55 5.67 5.63 3.13
N ILE A 56 6.85 6.23 3.34
CA ILE A 56 7.79 5.90 4.41
C ILE A 56 7.67 6.88 5.60
N LYS A 57 7.12 8.08 5.37
CA LYS A 57 6.72 9.03 6.42
C LYS A 57 5.52 8.55 7.23
#